data_AF-A0A948AZM9-F1
#
_entry.id   AF-A0A948AZM9-F1
#
_cell.length_a   1.000
_cell.length_b   1.000
_cell.length_c   1.000
_cell.angle_alpha   90.00
_cell.angle_beta   90.00
_cell.angle_gamma   90.00
#
_symmetry.space_group_name_H-M   'P 1'
#
loop_
_entity.id
_entity.type
_entity.pdbx_description
1 polymer ?
#
loop_
_entity_poly.entity_id
_entity_poly.type
_entity_poly.pdbx_seq_one_letter_code
_entity_poly.pdbx_strand_id
1 'polypeptide(L)'
;MDRFLHLKYYFIPLPDPNFQFTKLTILIGLLMILAGIALGIYRKKYLKDPIARKILKIYPGRLRLFGFLVLLLLIFREQGIPYLSMRLWWFVILIMFLYSFLKLAFSYKKEYSRRKERVKKNISRHKYLPKKKR
;
A
#
# COMPACT_ATOMS: atom_id res chain seq x y z
N MET A 1 -11.13 -11.77 31.05
CA MET A 1 -10.84 -10.60 30.21
C MET A 1 -9.92 -10.93 29.02
N ASP A 2 -9.71 -12.21 28.66
CA ASP A 2 -8.71 -12.58 27.65
C ASP A 2 -9.30 -13.25 26.39
N ARG A 3 -10.45 -12.76 25.90
CA ARG A 3 -11.03 -13.30 24.65
C ARG A 3 -10.19 -12.99 23.41
N PHE A 4 -9.29 -12.02 23.48
CA PHE A 4 -8.45 -11.57 22.35
C PHE A 4 -7.34 -12.55 21.96
N LEU A 5 -6.91 -13.43 22.87
CA LEU A 5 -5.84 -14.41 22.63
C LEU A 5 -6.37 -15.74 22.09
N HIS A 6 -7.69 -15.97 22.14
CA HIS A 6 -8.28 -17.20 21.63
C HIS A 6 -8.49 -17.13 20.11
N LEU A 7 -7.91 -18.10 19.39
CA LEU A 7 -8.12 -18.25 17.94
C LEU A 7 -9.61 -18.25 17.56
N LYS A 8 -10.47 -18.88 18.38
CA LYS A 8 -11.93 -18.90 18.19
C LYS A 8 -12.52 -17.51 18.00
N TYR A 9 -11.98 -16.47 18.63
CA TYR A 9 -12.46 -15.09 18.49
C TYR A 9 -12.30 -14.53 17.06
N TYR A 10 -11.26 -14.95 16.34
CA TYR A 10 -10.98 -14.48 14.98
C TYR A 10 -11.74 -15.26 13.91
N PHE A 11 -12.07 -16.52 14.19
CA PHE A 11 -12.78 -17.44 13.29
C PHE A 11 -14.29 -17.51 13.55
N ILE A 12 -14.87 -16.54 14.27
CA ILE A 12 -16.33 -16.49 14.44
C ILE A 12 -16.96 -16.19 13.06
N PRO A 13 -17.81 -17.09 12.52
CA PRO A 13 -18.30 -16.98 11.16
C PRO A 13 -19.25 -15.79 10.98
N LEU A 14 -20.05 -15.48 12.01
CA LEU A 14 -20.93 -14.30 12.05
C LEU A 14 -20.53 -13.43 13.24
N PRO A 15 -19.72 -12.38 13.04
CA PRO A 15 -19.53 -11.37 14.08
C PRO A 15 -20.83 -10.56 14.26
N ASP A 16 -20.93 -9.88 15.40
CA ASP A 16 -22.08 -9.06 15.78
C ASP A 16 -22.53 -8.14 14.61
N PRO A 17 -23.83 -8.19 14.22
CA PRO A 17 -24.39 -7.38 13.14
C PRO A 17 -24.37 -5.88 13.46
N ASN A 18 -24.39 -5.48 14.73
CA ASN A 18 -24.37 -4.07 15.12
C ASN A 18 -22.93 -3.54 15.19
N PHE A 19 -22.31 -3.35 14.03
CA PHE A 19 -20.98 -2.76 13.96
C PHE A 19 -21.04 -1.23 14.10
N GLN A 20 -20.74 -0.72 15.29
CA GLN A 20 -20.79 0.72 15.59
C GLN A 20 -19.88 1.58 14.69
N PHE A 21 -18.84 1.01 14.09
CA PHE A 21 -17.86 1.73 13.30
C PHE A 21 -18.11 1.64 11.78
N THR A 22 -19.27 1.16 11.31
CA THR A 22 -19.58 1.04 9.86
C THR A 22 -19.31 2.35 9.12
N LYS A 23 -19.81 3.49 9.63
CA LYS A 23 -19.60 4.81 9.00
C LYS A 23 -18.11 5.18 8.89
N LEU A 24 -17.33 4.91 9.92
CA LEU A 24 -15.91 5.21 9.97
C LEU A 24 -15.13 4.31 8.99
N THR A 25 -15.51 3.04 8.87
CA THR A 25 -14.89 2.11 7.94
C THR A 25 -15.18 2.46 6.47
N ILE A 26 -16.41 2.91 6.17
CA ILE A 26 -16.75 3.46 4.85
C ILE A 26 -15.86 4.66 4.54
N LEU A 27 -15.75 5.60 5.48
CA LEU A 27 -14.92 6.79 5.32
C LEU A 27 -13.46 6.44 5.02
N ILE A 28 -12.87 5.48 5.76
CA ILE A 28 -11.50 5.00 5.53
C ILE A 28 -11.37 4.37 4.13
N GLY A 29 -12.29 3.48 3.75
CA GLY A 29 -12.26 2.84 2.42
C GLY A 29 -12.32 3.85 1.28
N LEU A 30 -13.17 4.87 1.42
CA LEU A 30 -13.34 5.94 0.45
C LEU A 30 -12.10 6.86 0.40
N LEU A 31 -11.53 7.20 1.55
CA LEU A 31 -10.25 7.91 1.66
C LEU A 31 -9.10 7.16 0.97
N MET A 32 -9.02 5.83 1.11
CA MET A 32 -8.00 5.03 0.43
C MET A 32 -8.15 5.05 -1.09
N ILE A 33 -9.39 5.02 -1.59
CA ILE A 33 -9.66 5.12 -3.04
C ILE A 33 -9.27 6.51 -3.55
N LEU A 34 -9.70 7.57 -2.86
CA LEU A 34 -9.37 8.95 -3.20
C LEU A 34 -7.86 9.20 -3.15
N ALA A 35 -7.18 8.72 -2.11
CA ALA A 35 -5.73 8.79 -1.98
C ALA A 35 -5.04 8.05 -3.14
N GLY A 36 -5.57 6.89 -3.56
CA GLY A 36 -5.09 6.18 -4.74
C GLY A 36 -5.20 6.99 -6.03
N ILE A 37 -6.32 7.69 -6.24
CA ILE A 37 -6.54 8.57 -7.39
C ILE A 37 -5.60 9.78 -7.32
N ALA A 38 -5.55 10.46 -6.19
CA ALA A 38 -4.69 11.62 -5.95
C ALA A 38 -3.22 11.28 -6.18
N LEU A 39 -2.75 10.13 -5.69
CA LEU A 39 -1.37 9.66 -5.90
C LEU A 39 -1.11 9.31 -7.37
N GLY A 40 -2.12 8.82 -8.09
CA GLY A 40 -2.06 8.61 -9.54
C GLY A 40 -1.91 9.91 -10.32
N ILE A 41 -2.67 10.94 -9.96
CA ILE A 41 -2.58 12.28 -10.56
C ILE A 41 -1.23 12.93 -10.21
N TYR A 42 -0.83 12.88 -8.94
CA TYR A 42 0.44 13.42 -8.46
C TYR A 42 1.63 12.83 -9.20
N ARG A 43 1.64 11.50 -9.37
CA ARG A 43 2.65 10.77 -10.13
C ARG A 43 2.75 11.25 -11.59
N LYS A 44 1.60 11.49 -12.25
CA LYS A 44 1.57 11.90 -13.67
C LYS A 44 1.98 13.36 -13.84
N LYS A 45 1.48 14.26 -12.99
CA LYS A 45 1.54 15.71 -13.20
C LYS A 45 2.75 16.38 -12.52
N TYR A 46 3.14 15.93 -11.34
CA TYR A 46 4.15 16.63 -10.51
C TYR A 46 5.47 15.87 -10.39
N LEU A 47 5.46 14.56 -10.62
CA LEU A 47 6.65 13.74 -10.41
C LEU A 47 7.57 13.79 -11.64
N LYS A 48 8.56 14.70 -11.62
CA LYS A 48 9.57 14.84 -12.68
C LYS A 48 10.62 13.72 -12.66
N ASP A 49 10.89 13.14 -11.50
CA ASP A 49 11.95 12.15 -11.35
C ASP A 49 11.51 10.76 -11.88
N PRO A 50 12.13 10.23 -12.95
CA PRO A 50 11.64 9.03 -13.65
C PRO A 50 11.70 7.77 -12.79
N ILE A 51 12.63 7.72 -11.83
CA ILE A 51 12.77 6.60 -10.90
C ILE A 51 11.61 6.56 -9.91
N ALA A 52 11.32 7.68 -9.26
CA ALA A 52 10.19 7.79 -8.35
C ALA A 52 8.87 7.48 -9.08
N ARG A 53 8.77 7.87 -10.36
CA ARG A 53 7.60 7.61 -11.21
C ARG A 53 7.42 6.12 -11.49
N LYS A 54 8.52 5.39 -11.71
CA LYS A 54 8.53 3.94 -11.92
C LYS A 54 8.16 3.19 -10.64
N ILE A 55 8.72 3.59 -9.50
CA ILE A 55 8.43 2.97 -8.19
C ILE A 55 6.96 3.17 -7.83
N LEU A 56 6.43 4.39 -7.96
CA LEU A 56 5.03 4.72 -7.68
C LEU A 56 4.05 4.24 -8.76
N LYS A 57 4.49 3.45 -9.77
CA LYS A 57 3.60 3.03 -10.87
C LYS A 57 2.44 2.13 -10.38
N ILE A 58 2.72 1.25 -9.43
CA ILE A 58 1.81 0.16 -9.03
C ILE A 58 0.95 0.55 -7.82
N TYR A 59 1.39 1.54 -7.03
CA TYR A 59 0.79 1.90 -5.74
C TYR A 59 -0.59 2.57 -5.84
N PRO A 60 -0.89 3.46 -6.81
CA PRO A 60 -2.25 3.96 -7.05
C PRO A 60 -3.27 2.85 -7.31
N GLY A 61 -2.86 1.78 -8.01
CA GLY A 61 -3.71 0.62 -8.26
C GLY A 61 -3.94 -0.18 -6.98
N ARG A 62 -2.87 -0.45 -6.21
CA ARG A 62 -2.97 -1.17 -4.94
C ARG A 62 -3.81 -0.43 -3.90
N LEU A 63 -3.65 0.89 -3.74
CA LEU A 63 -4.45 1.66 -2.78
C LEU A 63 -5.95 1.58 -3.10
N ARG A 64 -6.32 1.70 -4.38
CA ARG A 64 -7.71 1.55 -4.82
C ARG A 64 -8.22 0.13 -4.57
N LEU A 65 -7.40 -0.89 -4.86
CA LEU A 65 -7.75 -2.28 -4.61
C LEU A 65 -7.94 -2.56 -3.11
N PHE A 66 -7.08 -2.04 -2.25
CA PHE A 66 -7.25 -2.16 -0.79
C PHE A 66 -8.50 -1.43 -0.29
N GLY A 67 -8.75 -0.20 -0.76
CA GLY A 67 -9.98 0.53 -0.41
C GLY A 67 -11.25 -0.22 -0.87
N PHE A 68 -11.23 -0.80 -2.07
CA PHE A 68 -12.32 -1.62 -2.57
C PHE A 68 -12.51 -2.90 -1.76
N LEU A 69 -11.44 -3.62 -1.41
CA LEU A 69 -11.51 -4.82 -0.57
C LEU A 69 -12.07 -4.51 0.81
N VAL A 70 -11.70 -3.39 1.43
CA VAL A 70 -12.23 -2.93 2.72
C VAL A 70 -13.74 -2.68 2.64
N LEU A 71 -14.20 -2.01 1.57
CA LEU A 71 -15.63 -1.78 1.37
C LEU A 71 -16.38 -3.10 1.07
N LEU A 72 -15.79 -3.98 0.28
CA LEU A 72 -16.37 -5.29 -0.05
C LEU A 72 -16.57 -6.15 1.21
N LEU A 73 -15.57 -6.20 2.09
CA LEU A 73 -15.65 -6.89 3.37
C LEU A 73 -16.68 -6.29 4.32
N LEU A 74 -16.85 -4.97 4.28
CA LEU A 74 -17.90 -4.31 5.03
C LEU A 74 -19.28 -4.73 4.52
N ILE A 75 -19.47 -4.79 3.19
CA ILE A 75 -20.74 -5.27 2.59
C ILE A 75 -21.02 -6.72 3.01
N PHE A 76 -20.03 -7.61 2.93
CA PHE A 76 -20.19 -9.00 3.37
C PHE A 76 -20.53 -9.12 4.85
N ARG A 77 -20.00 -8.20 5.67
CA ARG A 77 -20.33 -8.12 7.08
C ARG A 77 -21.77 -7.65 7.33
N GLU A 78 -22.21 -6.61 6.64
CA GLU A 78 -23.59 -6.09 6.75
C GLU A 78 -24.62 -7.11 6.26
N GLN A 79 -24.28 -7.88 5.21
CA GLN A 79 -25.12 -8.98 4.71
C GLN A 79 -25.05 -10.25 5.58
N GLY A 80 -24.20 -10.28 6.61
CA GLY A 80 -24.05 -11.44 7.50
C GLY A 80 -23.56 -12.70 6.78
N ILE A 81 -22.79 -12.57 5.70
CA ILE A 81 -22.33 -13.72 4.91
C ILE A 81 -21.30 -14.52 5.73
N PRO A 82 -21.60 -15.79 6.10
CA PRO A 82 -20.71 -16.59 6.91
C PRO A 82 -19.35 -16.78 6.23
N TYR A 83 -18.28 -16.87 7.03
CA TYR A 83 -16.88 -17.01 6.61
C TYR A 83 -16.26 -15.80 5.91
N LEU A 84 -16.99 -15.07 5.05
CA LEU A 84 -16.51 -13.84 4.43
C LEU A 84 -16.56 -12.64 5.37
N SER A 85 -17.49 -12.62 6.34
CA SER A 85 -17.53 -11.59 7.38
C SER A 85 -16.51 -11.79 8.51
N MET A 86 -15.67 -12.83 8.45
CA MET A 86 -14.74 -13.14 9.54
C MET A 86 -13.76 -12.00 9.82
N ARG A 87 -13.44 -11.81 11.10
CA ARG A 87 -12.45 -10.82 11.55
C ARG A 87 -11.07 -11.09 10.95
N LEU A 88 -10.74 -12.35 10.67
CA LEU A 88 -9.48 -12.77 10.04
C LEU A 88 -9.15 -11.97 8.77
N TRP A 89 -10.13 -11.74 7.90
CA TRP A 89 -9.91 -11.05 6.62
C TRP A 89 -9.42 -9.61 6.79
N TRP A 90 -9.86 -8.93 7.86
CA TRP A 90 -9.36 -7.61 8.21
C TRP A 90 -7.87 -7.63 8.53
N PHE A 91 -7.40 -8.64 9.28
CA PHE A 91 -5.99 -8.82 9.58
C PHE A 91 -5.18 -9.19 8.34
N VAL A 92 -5.70 -10.07 7.48
CA VAL A 92 -5.05 -10.44 6.21
C VAL A 92 -4.83 -9.21 5.35
N ILE A 93 -5.86 -8.37 5.17
CA ILE A 93 -5.74 -7.11 4.42
C ILE A 93 -4.75 -6.16 5.07
N LEU A 94 -4.80 -6.00 6.40
CA LEU A 94 -3.88 -5.13 7.12
C LEU A 94 -2.42 -5.56 6.92
N ILE A 95 -2.15 -6.86 7.02
CA ILE A 95 -0.81 -7.44 6.80
C ILE A 95 -0.37 -7.24 5.35
N MET A 96 -1.24 -7.50 4.36
CA MET A 96 -0.94 -7.27 2.95
C MET A 96 -0.66 -5.80 2.63
N PHE A 97 -1.41 -4.89 3.26
CA PHE A 97 -1.23 -3.46 3.13
C PHE A 97 0.12 -3.04 3.73
N LEU A 98 0.43 -3.48 4.95
CA LEU A 98 1.68 -3.17 5.64
C LEU A 98 2.90 -3.73 4.88
N TYR A 99 2.81 -4.98 4.40
CA TYR A 99 3.83 -5.59 3.55
C TYR A 99 4.06 -4.78 2.27
N SER A 100 2.98 -4.31 1.62
CA SER A 100 3.08 -3.46 0.44
C SER A 100 3.78 -2.14 0.73
N PHE A 101 3.51 -1.53 1.88
CA PHE A 101 4.14 -0.28 2.31
C PHE A 101 5.63 -0.46 2.67
N LEU A 102 5.97 -1.53 3.39
CA LEU A 102 7.37 -1.88 3.68
C LEU A 102 8.15 -2.11 2.38
N LYS A 103 7.56 -2.87 1.43
CA LYS A 103 8.17 -3.11 0.12
C LYS A 103 8.43 -1.82 -0.67
N LEU A 104 7.56 -0.81 -0.53
CA LEU A 104 7.79 0.52 -1.10
C LEU A 104 9.03 1.17 -0.49
N ALA A 105 9.09 1.24 0.84
CA ALA A 105 10.18 1.87 1.57
C ALA A 105 11.54 1.21 1.25
N PHE A 106 11.58 -0.12 1.25
CA PHE A 106 12.78 -0.88 0.88
C PHE A 106 13.19 -0.68 -0.57
N SER A 107 12.22 -0.65 -1.50
CA SER A 107 12.51 -0.40 -2.93
C SER A 107 13.09 0.99 -3.14
N TYR A 108 12.53 1.99 -2.47
CA TYR A 108 13.03 3.38 -2.53
C TYR A 108 14.46 3.48 -1.98
N LYS A 109 14.74 2.89 -0.81
CA LYS A 109 16.09 2.86 -0.22
C LYS A 109 17.10 2.17 -1.13
N LYS A 110 16.74 1.00 -1.67
CA LYS A 110 17.62 0.21 -2.56
C LYS A 110 17.93 0.96 -3.85
N GLU A 111 16.94 1.61 -4.45
CA GLU A 111 17.12 2.30 -5.72
C GLU A 111 17.88 3.62 -5.55
N TYR A 112 17.69 4.31 -4.43
CA TYR A 112 18.49 5.47 -4.05
C TYR A 112 19.96 5.11 -3.85
N SER A 113 20.25 3.99 -3.17
CA SER A 113 21.62 3.48 -2.99
C SER A 113 22.30 3.19 -4.34
N ARG A 114 21.61 2.50 -5.24
CA ARG A 114 22.10 2.23 -6.60
C ARG A 114 22.37 3.50 -7.42
N ARG A 115 21.63 4.59 -7.15
CA ARG A 115 21.86 5.89 -7.81
C ARG A 115 23.16 6.53 -7.31
N LYS A 116 23.40 6.52 -5.98
CA LYS A 116 24.66 7.02 -5.41
C LYS A 116 25.88 6.28 -5.97
N GLU A 117 25.79 4.96 -6.09
CA GLU A 117 26.87 4.14 -6.68
C GLU A 117 27.10 4.47 -8.16
N ARG A 118 26.03 4.63 -8.95
CA ARG A 118 26.17 5.01 -10.38
C ARG A 118 26.77 6.40 -10.55
N VAL A 119 26.37 7.37 -9.73
CA VAL A 119 26.97 8.72 -9.76
C VAL A 119 28.45 8.66 -9.39
N LYS A 120 28.81 7.92 -8.33
CA LYS A 120 30.22 7.73 -7.92
C LYS A 120 31.05 7.05 -9.03
N LYS A 121 30.49 6.04 -9.71
CA LYS A 121 31.14 5.35 -10.82
C LYS A 121 31.31 6.24 -12.06
N ASN A 122 30.32 7.07 -12.39
CA ASN A 122 30.42 8.01 -13.51
C ASN A 122 31.43 9.14 -13.25
N ILE A 123 31.48 9.68 -12.02
CA ILE A 123 32.48 10.68 -11.62
C ILE A 123 33.90 10.10 -11.72
N SER A 124 34.09 8.87 -11.21
CA SER A 124 35.34 8.13 -11.38
C SER A 124 35.70 7.99 -12.86
N ARG A 125 34.76 7.52 -13.71
CA ARG A 125 34.99 7.31 -15.14
C ARG A 125 35.36 8.61 -15.89
N HIS A 126 34.74 9.74 -15.57
CA HIS A 126 35.07 11.04 -16.17
C HIS A 126 36.41 11.62 -15.70
N LYS A 127 36.91 11.22 -14.52
CA LYS A 127 38.26 11.60 -14.07
C LYS A 127 39.37 10.96 -14.91
N TYR A 128 39.12 9.77 -15.47
CA TYR A 128 40.09 9.00 -16.24
C TYR A 128 39.90 9.07 -17.76
N LEU A 129 38.87 9.76 -18.24
CA LEU A 129 38.67 9.97 -19.68
C LEU A 129 39.37 11.27 -20.12
N PRO A 130 40.17 11.27 -21.19
CA PRO A 130 40.78 12.49 -21.70
C PRO A 130 39.69 13.48 -22.09
N LYS A 131 39.81 14.72 -21.57
CA LYS A 131 38.87 15.79 -21.93
C LYS A 131 38.95 16.03 -23.43
N LYS A 132 37.81 15.93 -24.12
CA LYS A 132 37.72 16.23 -25.55
C LYS A 132 38.17 17.68 -25.75
N LYS A 133 39.31 17.89 -26.40
CA LYS A 133 39.75 19.23 -26.83
C LYS A 133 38.77 19.72 -27.92
N ARG A 134 38.46 21.03 -27.87
CA ARG A 134 37.48 21.73 -28.71
C ARG A 134 37.70 21.46 -30.19
#